data_AF-A0A973Z4T6-F1
#
_entry.id   AF-A0A973Z4T6-F1
#
_cell.length_a   1.000
_cell.length_b   1.000
_cell.length_c   1.000
_cell.angle_alpha   90.00
_cell.angle_beta   90.00
_cell.angle_gamma   90.00
#
_symmetry.space_group_name_H-M   'P 1'
#
loop_
_entity.id
_entity.type
_entity.pdbx_description
1 polymer ?
#
loop_
_entity_poly.entity_id
_entity_poly.type
_entity_poly.pdbx_seq_one_letter_code
_entity_poly.pdbx_strand_id
1 'polypeptide(L)'
;MRSTILLGIGLALMTSACNKKAEGQTVAIVNGEEITAAELNAELGAANVGQNADKNEVRSRLLQAMIDRRLLAQQAKKDGIDKSPDFLNRQRKMNEDLLINMLASRQIDTAKLPSDQEIQRYQASRPQMFANREQWNLDQIRFQMPTDAAQRKAIADAHSLEAIAKILTDAGLSFNRQKNRLDTAIIPQSIYGQLATAPGGEPFVIPVGKLAVASVVTAREPAPVTGEQAKPIAAAAMRREQATKLMQDRLKTIRGSAKIEYKPGFAPPAKK
;
A
#
# COMPACT_ATOMS: atom_id res chain seq x y z
N MET A 1 -8.99 25.38 -85.73
CA MET A 1 -8.89 26.15 -84.48
C MET A 1 -8.72 25.19 -83.31
N ARG A 2 -7.61 25.32 -82.55
CA ARG A 2 -7.33 24.85 -81.17
C ARG A 2 -7.34 23.32 -80.93
N SER A 3 -6.17 22.64 -80.88
CA SER A 3 -5.24 22.45 -79.73
C SER A 3 -5.97 21.93 -78.48
N THR A 4 -5.57 20.86 -77.78
CA THR A 4 -4.27 20.70 -77.11
C THR A 4 -4.08 19.25 -76.59
N ILE A 5 -2.82 18.80 -76.61
CA ILE A 5 -2.26 17.59 -75.99
C ILE A 5 -2.23 17.76 -74.46
N LEU A 6 -2.59 16.73 -73.69
CA LEU A 6 -2.33 16.68 -72.24
C LEU A 6 -1.64 15.38 -71.84
N LEU A 7 -0.45 15.60 -71.29
CA LEU A 7 0.60 14.69 -70.87
C LEU A 7 0.21 14.03 -69.52
N GLY A 8 0.08 12.71 -69.48
CA GLY A 8 -0.16 11.95 -68.26
C GLY A 8 1.13 11.79 -67.44
N ILE A 9 1.28 12.58 -66.39
CA ILE A 9 2.38 12.44 -65.41
C ILE A 9 1.93 11.41 -64.35
N GLY A 10 2.58 10.24 -64.38
CA GLY A 10 2.48 9.23 -63.33
C GLY A 10 3.22 9.68 -62.07
N LEU A 11 2.49 9.90 -60.99
CA LEU A 11 3.04 10.19 -59.66
C LEU A 11 3.14 8.89 -58.87
N ALA A 12 4.33 8.26 -58.89
CA ALA A 12 4.67 7.15 -58.02
C ALA A 12 4.96 7.68 -56.60
N LEU A 13 3.99 7.51 -55.69
CA LEU A 13 4.15 7.77 -54.27
C LEU A 13 4.98 6.66 -53.62
N MET A 14 6.29 6.86 -53.55
CA MET A 14 7.20 6.07 -52.71
C MET A 14 6.95 6.40 -51.24
N THR A 15 6.34 5.47 -50.52
CA THR A 15 6.20 5.52 -49.06
C THR A 15 7.50 5.06 -48.41
N SER A 16 8.44 6.00 -48.19
CA SER A 16 9.58 5.77 -47.29
C SER A 16 9.11 5.84 -45.83
N ALA A 17 8.53 4.75 -45.34
CA ALA A 17 8.41 4.48 -43.90
C ALA A 17 9.71 3.83 -43.40
N CYS A 18 10.79 4.62 -43.34
CA CYS A 18 12.02 4.17 -42.69
C CYS A 18 11.88 4.32 -41.18
N ASN A 19 11.71 3.18 -40.52
CA ASN A 19 11.91 2.91 -39.10
C ASN A 19 13.10 3.69 -38.53
N LYS A 20 12.85 4.77 -37.77
CA LYS A 20 13.82 5.23 -36.79
C LYS A 20 13.71 4.33 -35.57
N LYS A 21 14.54 3.29 -35.55
CA LYS A 21 14.81 2.46 -34.37
C LYS A 21 15.33 3.39 -33.28
N ALA A 22 14.58 3.52 -32.19
CA ALA A 22 15.03 4.29 -31.04
C ALA A 22 16.13 3.48 -30.33
N GLU A 23 17.38 3.66 -30.76
CA GLU A 23 18.59 3.04 -30.22
C GLU A 23 18.93 3.57 -28.81
N GLY A 24 17.96 3.51 -27.89
CA GLY A 24 18.21 3.64 -26.45
C GLY A 24 18.86 2.36 -25.91
N GLN A 25 20.07 2.07 -26.40
CA GLN A 25 20.96 0.98 -25.98
C GLN A 25 20.24 -0.36 -25.71
N THR A 26 19.68 -0.96 -26.75
CA THR A 26 19.11 -2.31 -26.74
C THR A 26 20.14 -3.33 -26.28
N VAL A 27 19.81 -4.15 -25.28
CA VAL A 27 20.69 -5.20 -24.72
C VAL A 27 20.27 -6.61 -25.15
N ALA A 28 19.03 -6.80 -25.59
CA ALA A 28 18.54 -8.02 -26.20
C ALA A 28 17.30 -7.75 -27.07
N ILE A 29 17.01 -8.62 -28.03
CA ILE A 29 15.77 -8.59 -28.83
C ILE A 29 15.11 -9.96 -28.73
N VAL A 30 13.84 -10.00 -28.32
CA VAL A 30 13.06 -11.23 -28.12
C VAL A 30 11.84 -11.21 -29.04
N ASN A 31 11.89 -11.97 -30.13
CA ASN A 31 10.85 -12.02 -31.17
C ASN A 31 10.45 -10.62 -31.69
N GLY A 32 11.44 -9.73 -31.88
CA GLY A 32 11.23 -8.37 -32.37
C GLY A 32 10.91 -7.34 -31.29
N GLU A 33 10.69 -7.74 -30.03
CA GLU A 33 10.57 -6.82 -28.91
C GLU A 33 11.93 -6.56 -28.26
N GLU A 34 12.29 -5.30 -28.09
CA GLU A 34 13.56 -4.89 -27.51
C GLU A 34 13.53 -4.93 -25.97
N ILE A 35 14.63 -5.36 -25.36
CA ILE A 35 14.98 -5.15 -23.96
C ILE A 35 16.08 -4.09 -23.94
N THR A 36 15.86 -2.99 -23.21
CA THR A 36 16.79 -1.85 -23.19
C THR A 36 17.75 -1.90 -21.99
N ALA A 37 18.89 -1.22 -22.09
CA ALA A 37 19.80 -1.07 -20.96
C ALA A 37 19.12 -0.38 -19.76
N ALA A 38 18.18 0.53 -20.02
CA ALA A 38 17.41 1.21 -18.97
C ALA A 38 16.51 0.24 -18.18
N GLU A 39 15.81 -0.67 -18.88
CA GLU A 39 15.02 -1.72 -18.23
C GLU A 39 15.91 -2.63 -17.36
N LEU A 40 17.04 -3.08 -17.90
CA LEU A 40 17.97 -3.95 -17.19
C LEU A 40 18.55 -3.25 -15.95
N ASN A 41 18.88 -1.96 -16.05
CA ASN A 41 19.39 -1.18 -14.92
C ASN A 41 18.31 -0.93 -13.86
N ALA A 42 17.05 -0.74 -14.26
CA ALA A 42 15.94 -0.58 -13.33
C ALA A 42 15.71 -1.87 -12.52
N GLU A 43 15.72 -3.03 -13.18
CA GLU A 43 15.62 -4.34 -12.53
C GLU A 43 16.83 -4.60 -11.60
N LEU A 44 18.04 -4.20 -12.01
CA LEU A 44 19.24 -4.28 -11.16
C LEU A 44 19.12 -3.43 -9.90
N GLY A 45 18.55 -2.23 -10.00
CA GLY A 45 18.33 -1.35 -8.85
C GLY A 45 17.26 -1.87 -7.89
N ALA A 46 16.29 -2.64 -8.41
CA ALA A 46 15.27 -3.30 -7.60
C ALA A 46 15.77 -4.60 -6.95
N ALA A 47 16.72 -5.29 -7.59
CA ALA A 47 17.40 -6.44 -7.01
C ALA A 47 18.30 -5.98 -5.86
N ASN A 48 18.06 -6.48 -4.64
CA ASN A 48 18.95 -6.25 -3.49
C ASN A 48 20.25 -7.04 -3.67
N VAL A 49 21.13 -6.58 -4.58
CA VAL A 49 22.40 -7.24 -4.88
C VAL A 49 23.38 -6.98 -3.72
N GLY A 50 23.88 -8.06 -3.11
CA GLY A 50 24.87 -7.96 -2.03
C GLY A 50 26.19 -7.33 -2.50
N GLN A 51 26.88 -6.62 -1.60
CA GLN A 51 28.09 -5.85 -1.92
C GLN A 51 29.26 -6.68 -2.50
N ASN A 52 29.27 -8.00 -2.24
CA ASN A 52 30.32 -8.92 -2.67
C ASN A 52 29.97 -9.72 -3.95
N ALA A 53 28.80 -9.47 -4.57
CA ALA A 53 28.40 -10.20 -5.77
C ALA A 53 29.13 -9.68 -7.02
N ASP A 54 29.51 -10.57 -7.93
CA ASP A 54 30.00 -10.18 -9.26
C ASP A 54 28.86 -9.52 -10.04
N LYS A 55 28.98 -8.20 -10.21
CA LYS A 55 27.97 -7.38 -10.88
C LYS A 55 27.73 -7.80 -12.34
N ASN A 56 28.74 -8.32 -13.03
CA ASN A 56 28.60 -8.76 -14.42
C ASN A 56 27.81 -10.06 -14.50
N GLU A 57 28.08 -10.99 -13.59
CA GLU A 57 27.35 -12.25 -13.51
C GLU A 57 25.89 -12.03 -13.11
N VAL A 58 25.63 -11.17 -12.13
CA VAL A 58 24.27 -10.80 -11.71
C VAL A 58 23.51 -10.14 -12.85
N ARG A 59 24.15 -9.22 -13.58
CA ARG A 59 23.56 -8.56 -14.74
C ARG A 59 23.21 -9.55 -15.86
N SER A 60 24.11 -10.49 -16.15
CA SER A 60 23.87 -11.53 -17.15
C SER A 60 22.68 -12.42 -16.76
N ARG A 61 22.65 -12.91 -15.51
CA ARG A 61 21.53 -13.72 -15.00
C ARG A 61 20.20 -12.97 -15.04
N LEU A 62 20.19 -11.69 -14.67
CA LEU A 62 18.98 -10.87 -14.72
C LEU A 62 18.49 -10.65 -16.15
N LEU A 63 19.41 -10.40 -17.09
CA LEU A 63 19.05 -10.30 -18.50
C LEU A 63 18.42 -11.60 -19.03
N GLN A 64 18.98 -12.77 -18.69
CA GLN A 64 18.37 -14.06 -19.05
C GLN A 64 16.97 -14.20 -18.44
N ALA A 65 16.77 -13.87 -17.16
CA ALA A 65 15.46 -13.90 -16.53
C ALA A 65 14.46 -12.93 -17.20
N MET A 66 14.90 -11.76 -17.66
CA MET A 66 14.07 -10.82 -18.41
C MET A 66 13.66 -11.38 -19.79
N ILE A 67 14.57 -12.07 -20.47
CA ILE A 67 14.30 -12.76 -21.74
C ILE A 67 13.25 -13.86 -21.54
N ASP A 68 13.45 -14.73 -20.55
CA ASP A 68 12.52 -15.81 -20.22
C ASP A 68 11.13 -15.27 -19.87
N ARG A 69 11.07 -14.22 -19.04
CA ARG A 69 9.81 -13.54 -18.70
C ARG A 69 9.12 -13.00 -19.96
N ARG A 70 9.87 -12.43 -20.90
CA ARG A 70 9.32 -11.90 -22.16
C ARG A 70 8.78 -13.02 -23.05
N LEU A 71 9.51 -14.12 -23.18
CA LEU A 71 9.08 -15.30 -23.94
C LEU A 71 7.78 -15.89 -23.37
N LEU A 72 7.72 -16.10 -22.05
CA LEU A 72 6.52 -16.62 -21.39
C LEU A 72 5.34 -15.65 -21.52
N ALA A 73 5.57 -14.33 -21.38
CA ALA A 73 4.52 -13.34 -21.58
C ALA A 73 3.99 -13.32 -23.03
N GLN A 74 4.88 -13.48 -24.02
CA GLN A 74 4.49 -13.60 -25.42
C GLN A 74 3.70 -14.89 -25.69
N GLN A 75 4.10 -16.01 -25.08
CA GLN A 75 3.36 -17.26 -25.16
C GLN A 75 1.96 -17.11 -24.53
N ALA A 76 1.85 -16.50 -23.35
CA ALA A 76 0.56 -16.23 -22.70
C ALA A 76 -0.39 -15.38 -23.57
N LYS A 77 0.14 -14.39 -24.32
CA LYS A 77 -0.64 -13.62 -25.31
C LYS A 77 -1.08 -14.48 -26.49
N LYS A 78 -0.21 -15.36 -27.01
CA LYS A 78 -0.58 -16.31 -28.07
C LYS A 78 -1.68 -17.27 -27.62
N ASP A 79 -1.62 -17.70 -26.36
CA ASP A 79 -2.63 -18.56 -25.72
C ASP A 79 -3.92 -17.80 -25.34
N GLY A 80 -3.97 -16.49 -25.57
CA GLY A 80 -5.15 -15.66 -25.35
C GLY A 80 -5.46 -15.36 -23.87
N ILE A 81 -4.51 -15.60 -22.96
CA ILE A 81 -4.68 -15.33 -21.52
C ILE A 81 -4.94 -13.83 -21.29
N ASP A 82 -4.29 -12.98 -22.06
CA ASP A 82 -4.43 -11.52 -22.03
C ASP A 82 -5.82 -11.00 -22.44
N LYS A 83 -6.62 -11.86 -23.08
CA LYS A 83 -8.01 -11.58 -23.50
C LYS A 83 -9.04 -12.16 -22.54
N SER A 84 -8.62 -12.96 -21.57
CA SER A 84 -9.53 -13.57 -20.61
C SER A 84 -10.20 -12.50 -19.71
N PRO A 85 -11.46 -12.70 -19.30
CA PRO A 85 -12.13 -11.78 -18.39
C PRO A 85 -11.38 -11.58 -17.06
N ASP A 86 -10.77 -12.65 -16.52
CA ASP A 86 -9.98 -12.58 -15.28
C ASP A 86 -8.75 -11.67 -15.45
N PHE A 87 -7.96 -11.86 -16.51
CA PHE A 87 -6.80 -11.00 -16.78
C PHE A 87 -7.22 -9.53 -16.95
N LEU A 88 -8.24 -9.25 -17.77
CA LEU A 88 -8.67 -7.88 -18.03
C LEU A 88 -9.19 -7.18 -16.75
N ASN A 89 -9.90 -7.91 -15.88
CA ASN A 89 -10.37 -7.36 -14.61
C ASN A 89 -9.19 -7.05 -13.67
N ARG A 90 -8.23 -7.98 -13.53
CA ARG A 90 -7.03 -7.78 -12.72
C ARG A 90 -6.17 -6.64 -13.25
N GLN A 91 -5.99 -6.56 -14.56
CA GLN A 91 -5.20 -5.52 -15.22
C GLN A 91 -5.80 -4.12 -14.97
N ARG A 92 -7.13 -3.97 -15.07
CA ARG A 92 -7.81 -2.70 -14.75
C ARG A 92 -7.58 -2.31 -13.29
N LYS A 93 -7.81 -3.23 -12.36
CA LYS A 93 -7.58 -2.98 -10.93
C LYS A 93 -6.14 -2.60 -10.64
N MET A 94 -5.17 -3.35 -11.17
CA MET A 94 -3.73 -3.07 -10.98
C MET A 94 -3.34 -1.69 -11.54
N ASN A 95 -3.91 -1.30 -12.68
CA ASN A 95 -3.67 0.02 -13.26
C ASN A 95 -4.25 1.14 -12.38
N GLU A 96 -5.47 0.97 -11.86
CA GLU A 96 -6.08 1.91 -10.91
C GLU A 96 -5.24 2.04 -9.63
N ASP A 97 -4.84 0.91 -9.03
CA ASP A 97 -4.01 0.88 -7.83
C ASP A 97 -2.64 1.56 -8.07
N LEU A 98 -2.01 1.31 -9.22
CA LEU A 98 -0.75 1.95 -9.59
C LEU A 98 -0.90 3.47 -9.70
N LEU A 99 -1.95 3.95 -10.38
CA LEU A 99 -2.22 5.38 -10.50
C LEU A 99 -2.48 6.04 -9.14
N ILE A 100 -3.22 5.38 -8.25
CA ILE A 100 -3.48 5.84 -6.89
C ILE A 100 -2.17 5.94 -6.10
N ASN A 101 -1.32 4.91 -6.18
CA ASN A 101 -0.03 4.90 -5.50
C ASN A 101 0.90 6.01 -6.01
N MET A 102 1.00 6.18 -7.33
CA MET A 102 1.79 7.27 -7.94
C MET A 102 1.27 8.65 -7.55
N LEU A 103 -0.06 8.82 -7.47
CA LEU A 103 -0.69 10.04 -7.01
C LEU A 103 -0.34 10.33 -5.54
N ALA A 104 -0.39 9.31 -4.69
CA ALA A 104 -0.03 9.42 -3.27
C ALA A 104 1.45 9.76 -3.08
N SER A 105 2.37 9.09 -3.79
CA SER A 105 3.80 9.40 -3.77
C SER A 105 4.07 10.84 -4.18
N ARG A 106 3.49 11.29 -5.31
CA ARG A 106 3.61 12.69 -5.75
C ARG A 106 3.09 13.67 -4.69
N GLN A 107 2.01 13.31 -4.00
CA GLN A 107 1.44 14.15 -2.97
C GLN A 107 2.35 14.27 -1.74
N ILE A 108 3.04 13.19 -1.36
CA ILE A 108 4.04 13.20 -0.29
C ILE A 108 5.26 14.03 -0.71
N ASP A 109 5.75 13.85 -1.93
CA ASP A 109 6.94 14.53 -2.45
C ASP A 109 6.76 16.05 -2.52
N THR A 110 5.54 16.49 -2.85
CA THR A 110 5.14 17.90 -2.91
C THR A 110 4.58 18.46 -1.60
N ALA A 111 4.47 17.64 -0.54
CA ALA A 111 4.04 18.10 0.78
C ALA A 111 5.03 19.11 1.36
N LYS A 112 4.50 20.16 2.00
CA LYS A 112 5.32 21.23 2.59
C LYS A 112 6.22 20.64 3.67
N LEU A 113 7.51 21.00 3.65
CA LEU A 113 8.43 20.65 4.72
C LEU A 113 7.99 21.33 6.03
N PRO A 114 7.79 20.57 7.12
CA PRO A 114 7.52 21.13 8.44
C PRO A 114 8.67 22.03 8.92
N SER A 115 8.33 23.12 9.58
CA SER A 115 9.28 23.94 10.33
C SER A 115 9.73 23.24 11.62
N ASP A 116 10.88 23.64 12.17
CA ASP A 116 11.39 23.11 13.43
C ASP A 116 10.40 23.26 14.59
N GLN A 117 9.68 24.39 14.64
CA GLN A 117 8.66 24.63 15.67
C GLN A 117 7.48 23.66 15.53
N GLU A 118 7.03 23.39 14.30
CA GLU A 118 5.97 22.41 14.05
C GLU A 118 6.42 20.99 14.41
N ILE A 119 7.67 20.64 14.11
CA ILE A 119 8.28 19.35 14.47
C ILE A 119 8.33 19.18 15.99
N GLN A 120 8.76 20.20 16.74
CA GLN A 120 8.80 20.14 18.20
C GLN A 120 7.40 19.96 18.81
N ARG A 121 6.41 20.72 18.33
CA ARG A 121 5.01 20.57 18.76
C ARG A 121 4.46 19.18 18.42
N TYR A 122 4.81 18.66 17.24
CA TYR A 122 4.40 17.32 16.82
C TYR A 122 4.96 16.24 17.75
N GLN A 123 6.23 16.33 18.13
CA GLN A 123 6.86 15.40 19.07
C GLN A 123 6.21 15.48 20.45
N ALA A 124 6.03 16.69 20.98
CA ALA A 124 5.42 16.91 22.30
C ALA A 124 3.97 16.39 22.37
N SER A 125 3.21 16.51 21.27
CA SER A 125 1.83 16.03 21.20
C SER A 125 1.68 14.53 20.96
N ARG A 126 2.79 13.81 20.70
CA ARG A 126 2.80 12.36 20.43
C ARG A 126 3.88 11.65 21.25
N PRO A 127 3.84 11.73 22.59
CA PRO A 127 4.87 11.13 23.44
C PRO A 127 5.03 9.63 23.19
N GLN A 128 3.97 8.90 22.85
CA GLN A 128 4.00 7.46 22.52
C GLN A 128 4.84 7.10 21.29
N MET A 129 5.12 8.06 20.43
CA MET A 129 5.97 7.89 19.25
C MET A 129 7.42 8.30 19.53
N PHE A 130 7.65 9.09 20.59
CA PHE A 130 8.94 9.72 20.89
C PHE A 130 9.35 9.47 22.35
N ALA A 131 9.12 10.42 23.25
CA ALA A 131 9.66 10.41 24.62
C ALA A 131 9.18 9.23 25.47
N ASN A 132 7.94 8.78 25.27
CA ASN A 132 7.31 7.67 25.98
C ASN A 132 7.04 6.50 25.03
N ARG A 133 7.86 6.34 23.98
CA ARG A 133 7.73 5.19 23.10
C ARG A 133 8.16 3.93 23.84
N GLU A 134 7.35 2.89 23.71
CA GLU A 134 7.56 1.59 24.35
C GLU A 134 7.34 0.47 23.31
N GLN A 135 7.95 -0.68 23.59
CA GLN A 135 7.59 -1.96 22.98
C GLN A 135 6.76 -2.75 23.98
N TRP A 136 5.53 -3.09 23.63
CA TRP A 136 4.62 -3.86 24.45
C TRP A 136 4.63 -5.33 24.01
N ASN A 137 4.82 -6.23 24.96
CA ASN A 137 4.56 -7.65 24.75
C ASN A 137 3.11 -7.92 25.11
N LEU A 138 2.34 -8.40 24.14
CA LEU A 138 0.91 -8.64 24.26
C LEU A 138 0.63 -10.14 24.25
N ASP A 139 -0.30 -10.57 25.11
CA ASP A 139 -1.06 -11.80 24.93
C ASP A 139 -2.43 -11.42 24.38
N GLN A 140 -2.89 -12.08 23.32
CA GLN A 140 -4.04 -11.65 22.55
C GLN A 140 -4.95 -12.83 22.22
N ILE A 141 -6.26 -12.59 22.27
CA ILE A 141 -7.28 -13.48 21.74
C ILE A 141 -7.97 -12.76 20.59
N ARG A 142 -7.89 -13.36 19.39
CA ARG A 142 -8.63 -12.93 18.20
C ARG A 142 -9.89 -13.76 18.05
N PHE A 143 -11.03 -13.10 17.86
CA PHE A 143 -12.32 -13.75 17.77
C PHE A 143 -13.29 -12.97 16.87
N GLN A 144 -14.35 -13.64 16.44
CA GLN A 144 -15.49 -13.00 15.77
C GLN A 144 -16.33 -12.25 16.80
N MET A 145 -16.60 -10.96 16.60
CA MET A 145 -17.38 -10.19 17.57
C MET A 145 -18.80 -10.79 17.67
N PRO A 146 -19.31 -11.11 18.87
CA PRO A 146 -20.65 -11.65 19.02
C PRO A 146 -21.74 -10.69 18.56
N THR A 147 -22.78 -11.21 17.92
CA THR A 147 -23.97 -10.43 17.55
C THR A 147 -24.90 -10.17 18.73
N ASP A 148 -24.85 -11.01 19.76
CA ASP A 148 -25.60 -10.83 20.99
C ASP A 148 -25.03 -9.68 21.84
N ALA A 149 -25.93 -8.84 22.37
CA ALA A 149 -25.53 -7.65 23.13
C ALA A 149 -25.06 -7.98 24.56
N ALA A 150 -25.64 -9.00 25.19
CA ALA A 150 -25.25 -9.42 26.54
C ALA A 150 -23.85 -10.04 26.54
N GLN A 151 -23.53 -10.86 25.54
CA GLN A 151 -22.19 -11.43 25.33
C GLN A 151 -21.15 -10.33 25.09
N ARG A 152 -21.45 -9.32 24.25
CA ARG A 152 -20.53 -8.18 24.06
C ARG A 152 -20.29 -7.41 25.34
N LYS A 153 -21.34 -7.20 26.15
CA LYS A 153 -21.21 -6.55 27.45
C LYS A 153 -20.36 -7.39 28.42
N ALA A 154 -20.61 -8.69 28.50
CA ALA A 154 -19.82 -9.60 29.32
C ALA A 154 -18.33 -9.61 28.93
N ILE A 155 -18.02 -9.56 27.63
CA ILE A 155 -16.64 -9.44 27.14
C ILE A 155 -16.01 -8.09 27.53
N ALA A 156 -16.77 -6.99 27.44
CA ALA A 156 -16.29 -5.67 27.82
C ALA A 156 -16.06 -5.52 29.33
N ASP A 157 -16.83 -6.25 30.14
CA ASP A 157 -16.73 -6.26 31.61
C ASP A 157 -15.76 -7.35 32.12
N ALA A 158 -15.11 -8.12 31.24
CA ALA A 158 -14.21 -9.20 31.62
C ALA A 158 -12.83 -8.69 32.03
N HIS A 159 -12.30 -9.20 33.14
CA HIS A 159 -11.03 -8.75 33.74
C HIS A 159 -9.81 -9.61 33.38
N SER A 160 -9.96 -10.60 32.49
CA SER A 160 -8.86 -11.43 32.03
C SER A 160 -9.13 -12.04 30.66
N LEU A 161 -8.07 -12.45 29.96
CA LEU A 161 -8.21 -13.19 28.70
C LEU A 161 -8.86 -14.56 28.92
N GLU A 162 -8.63 -15.18 30.06
CA GLU A 162 -9.24 -16.45 30.45
C GLU A 162 -10.76 -16.32 30.61
N ALA A 163 -11.23 -15.23 31.21
CA ALA A 163 -12.66 -14.94 31.32
C ALA A 163 -13.28 -14.69 29.93
N ILE A 164 -12.61 -13.92 29.07
CA ILE A 164 -13.05 -13.72 27.69
C ILE A 164 -13.09 -15.04 26.92
N ALA A 165 -12.05 -15.87 27.03
CA ALA A 165 -11.99 -17.18 26.41
C ALA A 165 -13.16 -18.06 26.84
N LYS A 166 -13.48 -18.08 28.14
CA LYS A 166 -14.63 -18.82 28.66
C LYS A 166 -15.95 -18.33 28.08
N ILE A 167 -16.18 -17.02 28.04
CA ILE A 167 -17.40 -16.44 27.45
C ILE A 167 -17.54 -16.85 25.99
N LEU A 168 -16.43 -16.82 25.23
CA LEU A 168 -16.42 -17.22 23.82
C LEU A 168 -16.70 -18.73 23.66
N THR A 169 -16.10 -19.58 24.50
CA THR A 169 -16.35 -21.03 24.50
C THR A 169 -17.80 -21.35 24.85
N ASP A 170 -18.36 -20.73 25.89
CA ASP A 170 -19.76 -20.93 26.31
C ASP A 170 -20.74 -20.46 25.23
N ALA A 171 -20.34 -19.46 24.42
CA ALA A 171 -21.08 -18.98 23.26
C ALA A 171 -20.87 -19.84 21.98
N GLY A 172 -20.03 -20.88 22.03
CA GLY A 172 -19.70 -21.71 20.87
C GLY A 172 -18.87 -20.98 19.80
N LEU A 173 -18.17 -19.91 20.17
CA LEU A 173 -17.38 -19.08 19.26
C LEU A 173 -15.91 -19.50 19.26
N SER A 174 -15.38 -19.80 18.08
CA SER A 174 -13.95 -20.07 17.90
C SER A 174 -13.11 -18.81 18.11
N PHE A 175 -11.92 -19.00 18.70
CA PHE A 175 -10.93 -17.95 18.87
C PHE A 175 -9.51 -18.49 18.70
N ASN A 176 -8.57 -17.59 18.43
CA ASN A 176 -7.15 -17.90 18.35
C ASN A 176 -6.38 -17.04 19.36
N ARG A 177 -5.60 -17.70 20.23
CA ARG A 177 -4.70 -17.03 21.16
C ARG A 177 -3.30 -16.95 20.57
N GLN A 178 -2.66 -15.79 20.69
CA GLN A 178 -1.32 -15.54 20.16
C GLN A 178 -0.60 -14.48 21.00
N LYS A 179 0.73 -14.54 21.01
CA LYS A 179 1.58 -13.49 21.57
C LYS A 179 2.09 -12.60 20.45
N ASN A 180 2.14 -11.29 20.70
CA ASN A 180 2.61 -10.33 19.70
C ASN A 180 3.39 -9.19 20.36
N ARG A 181 4.23 -8.51 19.58
CA ARG A 181 4.93 -7.30 20.03
C ARG A 181 4.34 -6.08 19.32
N LEU A 182 3.99 -5.06 20.08
CA LEU A 182 3.40 -3.83 19.59
C LEU A 182 4.31 -2.64 19.92
N ASP A 183 4.60 -1.84 18.90
CA ASP A 183 5.29 -0.57 19.07
C ASP A 183 4.28 0.55 19.35
N THR A 184 4.43 1.29 20.44
CA THR A 184 3.46 2.36 20.76
C THR A 184 3.45 3.49 19.72
N ALA A 185 4.49 3.61 18.88
CA ALA A 185 4.53 4.61 17.81
C ALA A 185 3.42 4.44 16.75
N ILE A 186 2.85 3.24 16.61
CA ILE A 186 1.73 3.01 15.67
C ILE A 186 0.36 3.27 16.30
N ILE A 187 0.30 3.49 17.62
CA ILE A 187 -0.97 3.71 18.32
C ILE A 187 -1.46 5.13 18.04
N PRO A 188 -2.69 5.29 17.53
CA PRO A 188 -3.29 6.60 17.34
C PRO A 188 -3.35 7.38 18.65
N GLN A 189 -3.00 8.67 18.59
CA GLN A 189 -2.98 9.53 19.77
C GLN A 189 -4.34 9.60 20.49
N SER A 190 -5.44 9.44 19.74
CA SER A 190 -6.80 9.45 20.28
C SER A 190 -7.10 8.31 21.26
N ILE A 191 -6.40 7.18 21.18
CA ILE A 191 -6.63 6.01 22.03
C ILE A 191 -5.45 5.67 22.93
N TYR A 192 -4.25 6.22 22.64
CA TYR A 192 -3.05 5.92 23.41
C TYR A 192 -3.23 6.15 24.91
N GLY A 193 -3.81 7.28 25.31
CA GLY A 193 -4.02 7.60 26.73
C GLY A 193 -4.82 6.53 27.47
N GLN A 194 -5.88 6.01 26.85
CA GLN A 194 -6.71 4.94 27.42
C GLN A 194 -5.96 3.61 27.53
N LEU A 195 -5.13 3.27 26.54
CA LEU A 195 -4.36 2.03 26.55
C LEU A 195 -3.17 2.10 27.51
N ALA A 196 -2.51 3.25 27.60
CA ALA A 196 -1.34 3.44 28.44
C ALA A 196 -1.68 3.33 29.93
N THR A 197 -2.88 3.77 30.33
CA THR A 197 -3.36 3.71 31.73
C THR A 197 -4.02 2.38 32.10
N ALA A 198 -4.23 1.47 31.13
CA ALA A 198 -4.79 0.15 31.41
C ALA A 198 -3.89 -0.58 32.44
N PRO A 199 -4.46 -1.04 33.58
CA PRO A 199 -3.72 -1.80 34.57
C PRO A 199 -3.08 -3.06 33.94
N GLY A 200 -1.91 -3.45 34.44
CA GLY A 200 -1.31 -4.72 34.03
C GLY A 200 -2.27 -5.87 34.31
N GLY A 201 -2.49 -6.75 33.32
CA GLY A 201 -3.42 -7.88 33.44
C GLY A 201 -4.84 -7.62 32.95
N GLU A 202 -5.29 -6.36 32.89
CA GLU A 202 -6.64 -6.02 32.40
C GLU A 202 -6.71 -6.06 30.87
N PRO A 203 -7.68 -6.79 30.28
CA PRO A 203 -7.80 -6.87 28.83
C PRO A 203 -8.45 -5.60 28.26
N PHE A 204 -7.95 -5.17 27.11
CA PHE A 204 -8.63 -4.19 26.27
C PHE A 204 -9.03 -4.84 24.94
N VAL A 205 -10.22 -4.50 24.44
CA VAL A 205 -10.78 -5.10 23.22
C VAL A 205 -10.82 -4.06 22.10
N ILE A 206 -10.11 -4.34 21.01
CA ILE A 206 -10.11 -3.48 19.82
C ILE A 206 -10.90 -4.17 18.70
N PRO A 207 -11.99 -3.54 18.19
CA PRO A 207 -12.71 -4.06 17.03
C PRO A 207 -11.92 -3.85 15.74
N VAL A 208 -11.89 -4.88 14.89
CA VAL A 208 -11.23 -4.89 13.58
C VAL A 208 -12.21 -5.43 12.53
N GLY A 209 -13.02 -4.53 11.97
CA GLY A 209 -14.11 -4.91 11.05
C GLY A 209 -15.14 -5.77 11.79
N LYS A 210 -15.34 -7.01 11.34
CA LYS A 210 -16.22 -7.99 12.01
C LYS A 210 -15.51 -8.76 13.14
N LEU A 211 -14.18 -8.69 13.21
CA LEU A 211 -13.39 -9.36 14.23
C LEU A 211 -13.14 -8.43 15.42
N ALA A 212 -12.66 -9.01 16.50
CA ALA A 212 -12.17 -8.32 17.67
C ALA A 212 -10.84 -8.93 18.11
N VAL A 213 -10.01 -8.12 18.75
CA VAL A 213 -8.78 -8.57 19.41
C VAL A 213 -8.82 -8.09 20.85
N ALA A 214 -8.99 -9.02 21.79
CA ALA A 214 -8.74 -8.78 23.21
C ALA A 214 -7.25 -8.90 23.47
N SER A 215 -6.65 -7.95 24.17
CA SER A 215 -5.22 -7.91 24.42
C SER A 215 -4.94 -7.58 25.88
N VAL A 216 -3.96 -8.25 26.47
CA VAL A 216 -3.37 -7.87 27.77
C VAL A 216 -1.90 -7.53 27.55
N VAL A 217 -1.46 -6.42 28.14
CA VAL A 217 -0.04 -6.07 28.17
C VAL A 217 0.67 -6.90 29.23
N THR A 218 1.55 -7.78 28.79
CA THR A 218 2.33 -8.68 29.66
C THR A 218 3.69 -8.11 30.05
N ALA A 219 4.26 -7.23 29.20
CA ALA A 219 5.46 -6.47 29.51
C ALA A 219 5.48 -5.15 28.72
N ARG A 220 6.15 -4.14 29.27
CA ARG A 220 6.43 -2.86 28.62
C ARG A 220 7.92 -2.58 28.69
N GLU A 221 8.52 -2.35 27.54
CA GLU A 221 9.94 -2.08 27.42
C GLU A 221 10.14 -0.67 26.86
N PRO A 222 10.79 0.25 27.60
CA PRO A 222 11.08 1.58 27.09
C PRO A 222 11.93 1.54 25.82
N ALA A 223 11.48 2.24 24.78
CA ALA A 223 12.19 2.40 23.51
C ALA A 223 12.10 3.85 23.00
N PRO A 224 12.48 4.85 23.83
CA PRO A 224 12.28 6.25 23.50
C PRO A 224 13.08 6.67 22.27
N VAL A 225 12.51 7.56 21.46
CA VAL A 225 13.21 8.21 20.35
C VAL A 225 13.40 9.68 20.70
N THR A 226 14.65 10.09 20.86
CA THR A 226 15.02 11.44 21.31
C THR A 226 16.11 12.04 20.42
N GLY A 227 16.39 13.33 20.63
CA GLY A 227 17.52 14.02 20.01
C GLY A 227 17.46 14.06 18.47
N GLU A 228 18.62 13.90 17.84
CA GLU A 228 18.78 14.05 16.39
C GLU A 228 17.99 13.03 15.56
N GLN A 229 17.70 11.84 16.12
CA GLN A 229 16.95 10.80 15.43
C GLN A 229 15.44 11.08 15.37
N ALA A 230 14.90 11.81 16.36
CA ALA A 230 13.46 12.10 16.45
C ALA A 230 12.99 13.08 15.36
N LYS A 231 13.81 14.05 14.99
CA LYS A 231 13.48 15.10 14.00
C LYS A 231 13.10 14.55 12.62
N PRO A 232 13.95 13.74 11.93
CA PRO A 232 13.60 13.21 10.61
C PRO A 232 12.38 12.27 10.65
N ILE A 233 12.21 11.53 11.74
CA ILE A 233 11.04 10.65 11.94
C ILE A 233 9.76 11.48 12.05
N ALA A 234 9.77 12.53 12.87
CA ALA A 234 8.65 13.45 13.03
C ALA A 234 8.31 14.16 11.71
N ALA A 235 9.30 14.70 11.01
CA ALA A 235 9.10 15.37 9.72
C ALA A 235 8.48 14.44 8.68
N ALA A 236 8.98 13.20 8.57
CA ALA A 236 8.42 12.20 7.65
C ALA A 236 6.98 11.81 8.02
N ALA A 237 6.69 11.65 9.32
CA ALA A 237 5.33 11.34 9.79
C ALA A 237 4.35 12.48 9.51
N MET A 238 4.74 13.73 9.78
CA MET A 238 3.96 14.93 9.46
C MET A 238 3.64 15.04 7.97
N ARG A 239 4.63 14.80 7.10
CA ARG A 239 4.41 14.81 5.64
C ARG A 239 3.42 13.73 5.21
N ARG A 240 3.52 12.51 5.76
CA ARG A 240 2.55 11.43 5.48
C ARG A 240 1.15 11.77 5.97
N GLU A 241 1.00 12.30 7.19
CA GLU A 241 -0.30 12.73 7.73
C GLU A 241 -0.92 13.83 6.85
N GLN A 242 -0.13 14.84 6.47
CA GLN A 242 -0.57 15.92 5.59
C GLN A 242 -1.00 15.40 4.22
N ALA A 243 -0.19 14.55 3.59
CA ALA A 243 -0.50 13.96 2.29
C ALA A 243 -1.78 13.11 2.35
N THR A 244 -1.94 12.32 3.42
CA THR A 244 -3.16 11.52 3.64
C THR A 244 -4.39 12.41 3.77
N LYS A 245 -4.31 13.47 4.58
CA LYS A 245 -5.40 14.43 4.76
C LYS A 245 -5.77 15.10 3.43
N LEU A 246 -4.79 15.58 2.68
CA LEU A 246 -5.03 16.23 1.39
C LEU A 246 -5.64 15.26 0.37
N MET A 247 -5.21 13.99 0.37
CA MET A 247 -5.83 12.96 -0.47
C MET A 247 -7.29 12.69 -0.09
N GLN A 248 -7.61 12.63 1.21
CA GLN A 248 -8.98 12.48 1.70
C GLN A 248 -9.85 13.68 1.32
N ASP A 249 -9.35 14.89 1.52
CA ASP A 249 -10.05 16.13 1.17
C ASP A 249 -10.29 16.20 -0.35
N ARG A 250 -9.27 15.86 -1.15
CA ARG A 250 -9.39 15.79 -2.62
C ARG A 250 -10.41 14.75 -3.06
N LEU A 251 -10.42 13.56 -2.47
CA LEU A 251 -11.41 12.53 -2.75
C LEU A 251 -12.83 13.02 -2.42
N LYS A 252 -13.00 13.69 -1.27
CA LYS A 252 -14.29 14.27 -0.87
C LYS A 252 -14.77 15.30 -1.89
N THR A 253 -13.89 16.19 -2.34
CA THR A 253 -14.21 17.18 -3.39
C THR A 253 -14.60 16.51 -4.71
N ILE A 254 -13.78 15.57 -5.21
CA ILE A 254 -14.05 14.86 -6.47
C ILE A 254 -15.37 14.09 -6.37
N ARG A 255 -15.65 13.42 -5.25
CA ARG A 255 -16.93 12.74 -5.04
C ARG A 255 -18.12 13.69 -5.00
N GLY A 256 -17.94 14.88 -4.44
CA GLY A 256 -18.99 15.91 -4.36
C GLY A 256 -19.38 16.47 -5.73
N SER A 257 -18.44 16.54 -6.67
CA SER A 257 -18.68 17.02 -8.04
C SER A 257 -18.94 15.91 -9.06
N ALA A 258 -18.71 14.64 -8.71
CA ALA A 258 -18.87 13.53 -9.62
C ALA A 258 -20.35 13.15 -9.81
N LYS A 259 -20.73 12.85 -11.05
CA LYS A 259 -22.01 12.19 -11.35
C LYS A 259 -21.91 10.72 -10.96
N ILE A 260 -22.47 10.36 -9.81
CA ILE A 260 -22.48 8.98 -9.30
C ILE A 260 -23.91 8.46 -9.32
N GLU A 261 -24.18 7.50 -10.21
CA GLU A 261 -25.48 6.83 -10.33
C GLU A 261 -25.40 5.43 -9.71
N TYR A 262 -26.30 5.14 -8.77
CA TYR A 262 -26.43 3.80 -8.18
C TYR A 262 -27.58 3.05 -8.84
N LYS A 263 -27.35 1.79 -9.19
CA LYS A 263 -28.44 0.89 -9.60
C LYS A 263 -29.31 0.50 -8.38
N PRO A 264 -30.58 0.09 -8.59
CA PRO A 264 -31.47 -0.30 -7.50
C PRO A 264 -30.81 -1.33 -6.56
N GLY A 265 -30.90 -1.09 -5.24
CA GLY A 265 -30.31 -1.97 -4.22
C GLY A 265 -28.83 -1.73 -3.91
N PHE A 266 -28.12 -0.86 -4.64
CA PHE A 266 -26.67 -0.60 -4.44
C PHE A 266 -26.33 0.78 -3.87
N ALA A 267 -27.33 1.61 -3.58
CA ALA A 267 -27.11 2.91 -2.95
C ALA A 267 -26.62 2.74 -1.50
N PRO A 268 -25.76 3.64 -0.99
CA PRO A 268 -25.33 3.60 0.41
C PRO A 268 -26.54 3.75 1.34
N PRO A 269 -26.52 3.14 2.55
CA PRO A 269 -27.57 3.33 3.53
C PRO A 269 -27.72 4.82 3.87
N ALA A 270 -28.97 5.25 4.13
CA ALA A 270 -29.23 6.62 4.55
C ALA A 270 -28.40 6.95 5.79
N LYS A 271 -27.73 8.11 5.78
CA LYS A 271 -27.00 8.59 6.96
C LYS A 271 -28.01 8.78 8.10
N LYS A 272 -27.81 8.08 9.21
CA LYS A 272 -28.50 8.35 10.47
C LYS A 272 -27.96 9.61 11.11
#